data_AF-A0A7S1PZ45-F1
#
_entry.id   AF-A0A7S1PZ45-F1
#
_cell.length_a   1.000
_cell.length_b   1.000
_cell.length_c   1.000
_cell.angle_alpha   90.00
_cell.angle_beta   90.00
_cell.angle_gamma   90.00
#
_symmetry.space_group_name_H-M   'P 1'
#
loop_
_entity.id
_entity.type
_entity.pdbx_description
1 polymer ?
#
loop_
_entity_poly.entity_id
_entity_poly.type
_entity_poly.pdbx_seq_one_letter_code
_entity_poly.pdbx_strand_id
1 'polypeptide(L)'
;VFATRAFRAEEAYLSIPLDIVIGDHTISKTETVGPALRDLQRHMPPNMRAQYTLGLFLLHERFVAAEKSFWKPYIDLLPTSHDSPAFYDQRELSLLEGTLMPSLARSVSHEMDGQFESVRRLVHPKHAAVWPTWALTKANWRWVTGILNSRMIWWDNGPHLVPMLDMINCRQGPRPHERRVHSTQR
;
A
#
# COMPACT_ATOMS: atom_id res chain seq x y z
N VAL A 1 3.51 -18.10 -0.79
CA VAL A 1 4.86 -18.70 -0.69
C VAL A 1 4.74 -20.15 -0.24
N PHE A 2 5.51 -21.08 -0.83
CA PHE A 2 5.53 -22.50 -0.45
C PHE A 2 6.95 -22.94 -0.10
N ALA A 3 7.10 -23.87 0.84
CA ALA A 3 8.40 -24.40 1.22
C ALA A 3 8.89 -25.41 0.17
N THR A 4 10.13 -25.23 -0.32
CA THR A 4 10.78 -26.17 -1.24
C THR A 4 11.57 -27.26 -0.51
N ARG A 5 11.79 -27.08 0.80
CA ARG A 5 12.42 -28.03 1.71
C ARG A 5 11.87 -27.84 3.13
N ALA A 6 12.13 -28.80 4.00
CA ALA A 6 11.94 -28.60 5.43
C ALA A 6 12.89 -27.51 5.96
N PHE A 7 12.41 -26.72 6.92
CA PHE A 7 13.17 -25.70 7.65
C PHE A 7 12.80 -25.76 9.13
N ARG A 8 13.71 -25.31 9.99
CA ARG A 8 13.55 -25.31 11.45
C ARG A 8 12.72 -24.10 11.89
N ALA A 9 12.12 -24.19 13.08
CA ALA A 9 11.54 -23.02 13.71
C ALA A 9 12.60 -21.90 13.85
N GLU A 10 12.19 -20.66 13.60
CA GLU A 10 13.05 -19.46 13.61
C GLU A 10 14.16 -19.44 12.54
N GLU A 11 14.16 -20.39 11.60
CA GLU A 11 15.07 -20.34 10.46
C GLU A 11 14.66 -19.23 9.49
N ALA A 12 15.61 -18.39 9.09
CA ALA A 12 15.39 -17.37 8.07
C ALA A 12 15.05 -18.04 6.73
N TYR A 13 13.86 -17.76 6.22
CA TYR A 13 13.39 -18.29 4.92
C TYR A 13 13.46 -17.25 3.79
N LEU A 14 13.72 -15.98 4.12
CA LEU A 14 13.82 -14.87 3.18
C LEU A 14 14.70 -13.76 3.77
N SER A 15 15.53 -13.14 2.93
CA SER A 15 16.27 -11.92 3.24
C SER A 15 16.09 -10.95 2.09
N ILE A 16 15.77 -9.70 2.40
CA ILE A 16 15.41 -8.68 1.41
C ILE A 16 16.39 -7.52 1.53
N PRO A 17 17.09 -7.16 0.43
CA PRO A 17 17.88 -5.95 0.36
C PRO A 17 17.03 -4.69 0.63
N LEU A 18 17.53 -3.75 1.44
CA LEU A 18 16.77 -2.54 1.79
C LEU A 18 16.57 -1.57 0.61
N ASP A 19 17.39 -1.67 -0.44
CA ASP A 19 17.31 -0.87 -1.65
C ASP A 19 16.11 -1.22 -2.54
N ILE A 20 15.54 -2.43 -2.39
CA ILE A 20 14.31 -2.81 -3.11
C ILE A 20 13.03 -2.55 -2.30
N VAL A 21 13.15 -2.31 -0.99
CA VAL A 21 12.01 -1.97 -0.13
C VAL A 21 11.49 -0.57 -0.47
N ILE A 22 10.21 -0.44 -0.76
CA ILE A 22 9.60 0.87 -1.01
C ILE A 22 9.24 1.50 0.34
N GLY A 23 9.94 2.57 0.69
CA GLY A 23 9.75 3.33 1.91
C GLY A 23 10.53 4.64 1.85
N ASP A 24 10.57 5.41 2.94
CA ASP A 24 11.17 6.76 2.96
C ASP A 24 12.60 6.80 2.38
N HIS A 25 13.41 5.76 2.67
CA HIS A 25 14.78 5.65 2.19
C HIS A 25 14.91 5.57 0.67
N THR A 26 14.06 4.79 -0.01
CA THR A 26 14.10 4.62 -1.47
C THR A 26 13.34 5.73 -2.18
N ILE A 27 12.23 6.19 -1.60
CA ILE A 27 11.44 7.31 -2.09
C ILE A 27 12.29 8.58 -2.17
N SER A 28 13.05 8.89 -1.12
CA SER A 28 13.87 10.11 -1.07
C SER A 28 15.00 10.14 -2.10
N LYS A 29 15.50 8.97 -2.53
CA LYS A 29 16.53 8.79 -3.55
C LYS A 29 16.01 8.76 -4.98
N THR A 30 14.70 8.61 -5.18
CA THR A 30 14.11 8.53 -6.51
C THR A 30 13.96 9.92 -7.11
N GLU A 31 14.80 10.27 -8.08
CA GLU A 31 14.89 11.65 -8.62
C GLU A 31 13.61 12.14 -9.31
N THR A 32 12.87 11.24 -9.97
CA THR A 32 11.67 11.58 -10.73
C THR A 32 10.51 12.09 -9.87
N VAL A 33 10.39 11.59 -8.64
CA VAL A 33 9.22 11.81 -7.77
C VAL A 33 9.59 12.33 -6.36
N GLY A 34 10.79 12.02 -5.88
CA GLY A 34 11.27 12.35 -4.54
C GLY A 34 11.24 13.84 -4.21
N PRO A 35 11.73 14.75 -5.08
CA PRO A 35 11.63 16.20 -4.83
C PRO A 35 10.20 16.70 -4.66
N ALA A 36 9.27 16.21 -5.49
CA ALA A 36 7.86 16.60 -5.43
C ALA A 36 7.18 16.07 -4.15
N LEU A 37 7.47 14.82 -3.77
CA LEU A 37 6.98 14.26 -2.51
C LEU A 37 7.48 15.04 -1.29
N ARG A 38 8.76 15.41 -1.25
CA ARG A 38 9.32 16.24 -0.16
C ARG A 38 8.62 17.59 -0.02
N ASP A 39 8.26 18.23 -1.13
CA ASP A 39 7.50 19.48 -1.08
C ASP A 39 6.06 19.27 -0.58
N LEU A 40 5.38 18.23 -1.07
CA LEU A 40 4.03 17.90 -0.65
C LEU A 40 3.95 17.53 0.84
N GLN A 41 4.94 16.80 1.36
CA GLN A 41 5.01 16.36 2.76
C GLN A 41 4.87 17.50 3.78
N ARG A 42 5.35 18.71 3.44
CA ARG A 42 5.23 19.91 4.28
C ARG A 42 3.79 20.36 4.50
N HIS A 43 2.92 20.01 3.56
CA HIS A 43 1.51 20.39 3.53
C HIS A 43 0.58 19.22 3.87
N MET A 44 1.13 18.00 4.06
CA MET A 44 0.35 16.83 4.46
C MET A 44 0.06 16.83 5.97
N PRO A 45 -1.14 16.38 6.39
CA PRO A 45 -1.45 16.13 7.80
C PRO A 45 -0.42 15.17 8.43
N PRO A 46 0.18 15.48 9.60
CA PRO A 46 1.25 14.67 10.17
C PRO A 46 0.88 13.19 10.35
N ASN A 47 -0.36 12.89 10.74
CA ASN A 47 -0.86 11.53 10.96
C ASN A 47 -1.07 10.72 9.67
N MET A 48 -1.20 11.38 8.52
CA MET A 48 -1.41 10.72 7.21
C MET A 48 -0.20 10.84 6.28
N ARG A 49 0.79 11.68 6.63
CA ARG A 49 1.93 12.04 5.77
C ARG A 49 2.65 10.82 5.20
N ALA A 50 2.96 9.85 6.06
CA ALA A 50 3.71 8.67 5.65
C ALA A 50 2.93 7.79 4.67
N GLN A 51 1.64 7.55 4.95
CA GLN A 51 0.76 6.76 4.09
C GLN A 51 0.51 7.47 2.74
N TYR A 52 0.29 8.79 2.75
CA TYR A 52 0.10 9.57 1.53
C TYR A 52 1.37 9.63 0.68
N THR A 53 2.54 9.73 1.31
CA THR A 53 3.83 9.68 0.60
C THR A 53 4.02 8.34 -0.07
N LEU A 54 3.82 7.24 0.65
CA LEU A 54 3.94 5.89 0.11
C LEU A 54 2.91 5.63 -1.01
N GLY A 55 1.67 6.09 -0.83
CA GLY A 55 0.61 5.92 -1.81
C GLY A 55 0.85 6.71 -3.10
N LEU A 56 1.25 7.98 -3.00
CA LEU A 56 1.59 8.79 -4.16
C LEU A 56 2.82 8.25 -4.90
N PHE A 57 3.80 7.72 -4.18
CA PHE A 57 4.94 7.03 -4.79
C PHE A 57 4.49 5.80 -5.58
N LEU A 58 3.71 4.90 -4.97
CA LEU A 58 3.19 3.71 -5.64
C LEU A 58 2.33 4.07 -6.87
N LEU A 59 1.51 5.12 -6.76
CA LEU A 59 0.71 5.64 -7.88
C LEU A 59 1.61 6.08 -9.04
N HIS A 60 2.67 6.84 -8.74
CA HIS A 60 3.61 7.31 -9.75
C HIS A 60 4.32 6.14 -10.42
N GLU A 61 4.91 5.22 -9.63
CA GLU A 61 5.66 4.08 -10.15
C GLU A 61 4.78 3.19 -11.04
N ARG A 62 3.53 2.91 -10.62
CA ARG A 62 2.63 2.07 -11.41
C ARG A 62 2.13 2.74 -12.69
N PHE A 63 1.60 3.96 -12.58
CA PHE A 63 0.81 4.54 -13.67
C PHE A 63 1.61 5.52 -14.53
N VAL A 64 2.60 6.20 -13.96
CA VAL A 64 3.36 7.26 -14.65
C VAL A 64 4.71 6.74 -15.15
N ALA A 65 5.52 6.17 -14.25
CA ALA A 65 6.77 5.53 -14.66
C ALA A 65 6.50 4.25 -15.46
N ALA A 66 5.50 3.45 -15.02
CA ALA A 66 5.00 2.27 -15.70
C ALA A 66 6.15 1.31 -16.10
N GLU A 67 6.37 1.11 -17.40
CA GLU A 67 7.45 0.28 -17.94
C GLU A 67 8.86 0.72 -17.55
N LYS A 68 9.02 1.98 -17.14
CA LYS A 68 10.30 2.55 -16.68
C LYS A 68 10.51 2.40 -15.17
N SER A 69 9.52 1.88 -14.44
CA SER A 69 9.64 1.69 -12.99
C SER A 69 10.63 0.56 -12.69
N PHE A 70 11.59 0.83 -11.80
CA PHE A 70 12.45 -0.21 -11.24
C PHE A 70 11.64 -1.29 -10.52
N TRP A 71 10.55 -0.90 -9.85
CA TRP A 71 9.68 -1.81 -9.11
C TRP A 71 8.61 -2.48 -9.97
N LYS A 72 8.62 -2.30 -11.30
CA LYS A 72 7.64 -2.92 -12.19
C LYS A 72 7.45 -4.43 -11.94
N PRO A 73 8.51 -5.27 -11.81
CA PRO A 73 8.32 -6.70 -11.57
C PRO A 73 7.54 -7.01 -10.29
N TYR A 74 7.71 -6.19 -9.25
CA TYR A 74 6.94 -6.29 -8.02
C TYR A 74 5.51 -5.76 -8.18
N ILE A 75 5.35 -4.61 -8.82
CA ILE A 75 4.05 -3.96 -9.05
C ILE A 75 3.13 -4.82 -9.92
N ASP A 76 3.69 -5.57 -10.88
CA ASP A 76 2.95 -6.50 -11.74
C ASP A 76 2.43 -7.73 -10.96
N LEU A 77 3.03 -8.06 -9.81
CA LEU A 77 2.55 -9.12 -8.91
C LEU A 77 1.45 -8.65 -7.95
N LEU A 78 1.24 -7.34 -7.84
CA LEU A 78 0.20 -6.80 -6.97
C LEU A 78 -1.20 -7.10 -7.54
N PRO A 79 -2.20 -7.39 -6.67
CA PRO A 79 -3.57 -7.63 -7.09
C PRO A 79 -4.10 -6.47 -7.93
N THR A 80 -4.81 -6.78 -9.01
CA THR A 80 -5.51 -5.79 -9.83
C THR A 80 -6.85 -5.38 -9.24
N SER A 81 -7.43 -6.23 -8.36
CA SER A 81 -8.66 -5.99 -7.62
C SER A 81 -8.48 -6.34 -6.13
N HIS A 82 -9.43 -5.88 -5.31
CA HIS A 82 -9.42 -6.08 -3.86
C HIS A 82 -10.68 -6.81 -3.44
N ASP A 83 -10.52 -7.94 -2.75
CA ASP A 83 -11.61 -8.76 -2.22
C ASP A 83 -11.96 -8.35 -0.77
N SER A 84 -12.22 -7.05 -0.60
CA SER A 84 -12.60 -6.48 0.69
C SER A 84 -13.97 -5.82 0.54
N PRO A 85 -14.89 -5.95 1.53
CA PRO A 85 -16.23 -5.38 1.44
C PRO A 85 -16.29 -3.90 1.07
N ALA A 86 -15.26 -3.11 1.37
CA ALA A 86 -15.17 -1.70 0.97
C ALA A 86 -15.15 -1.46 -0.56
N PHE A 87 -14.85 -2.50 -1.34
CA PHE A 87 -14.79 -2.50 -2.81
C PHE A 87 -15.98 -3.19 -3.46
N TYR A 88 -16.86 -3.81 -2.68
CA TYR A 88 -18.01 -4.55 -3.18
C TYR A 88 -19.06 -3.64 -3.79
N ASP A 89 -19.74 -4.15 -4.81
CA ASP A 89 -20.90 -3.51 -5.38
C ASP A 89 -22.16 -3.67 -4.49
N GLN A 90 -23.26 -3.05 -4.89
CA GLN A 90 -24.49 -3.10 -4.11
C GLN A 90 -25.07 -4.53 -3.99
N ARG A 91 -24.87 -5.39 -5.00
CA ARG A 91 -25.34 -6.79 -4.96
C ARG A 91 -24.51 -7.60 -3.98
N GLU A 92 -23.19 -7.48 -4.03
CA GLU A 92 -22.27 -8.15 -3.11
C GLU A 92 -22.50 -7.71 -1.66
N LEU A 93 -22.71 -6.41 -1.43
CA LEU A 93 -23.06 -5.89 -0.10
C LEU A 93 -24.43 -6.37 0.39
N SER A 94 -25.39 -6.62 -0.52
CA SER A 94 -26.71 -7.14 -0.12
C SER A 94 -26.63 -8.56 0.46
N LEU A 95 -25.64 -9.35 0.03
CA LEU A 95 -25.36 -10.68 0.59
C LEU A 95 -24.90 -10.62 2.06
N LEU A 96 -24.49 -9.45 2.53
CA LEU A 96 -24.01 -9.20 3.89
C LEU A 96 -25.06 -8.47 4.75
N GLU A 97 -26.28 -8.28 4.24
CA GLU A 97 -27.39 -7.72 5.01
C GLU A 97 -27.69 -8.55 6.26
N GLY A 98 -28.10 -7.86 7.33
CA GLY A 98 -28.23 -8.47 8.67
C GLY A 98 -26.94 -8.47 9.49
N THR A 99 -25.80 -8.05 8.91
CA THR A 99 -24.56 -7.77 9.64
C THR A 99 -24.25 -6.28 9.70
N LEU A 100 -23.23 -5.89 10.48
CA LEU A 100 -22.68 -4.52 10.45
C LEU A 100 -21.76 -4.27 9.24
N MET A 101 -21.45 -5.30 8.44
CA MET A 101 -20.44 -5.19 7.39
C MET A 101 -20.80 -4.19 6.29
N PRO A 102 -22.06 -4.11 5.80
CA PRO A 102 -22.41 -3.14 4.75
C PRO A 102 -22.24 -1.68 5.18
N SER A 103 -22.57 -1.34 6.43
CA SER A 103 -22.40 0.04 6.92
C SER A 103 -20.93 0.38 7.11
N LEU A 104 -20.13 -0.53 7.67
CA LEU A 104 -18.68 -0.34 7.82
C LEU A 104 -17.98 -0.23 6.46
N ALA A 105 -18.31 -1.10 5.51
CA ALA A 105 -17.79 -1.08 4.15
C ALA A 105 -18.03 0.27 3.47
N ARG A 106 -19.27 0.80 3.56
CA ARG A 106 -19.62 2.11 3.01
C ARG A 106 -18.84 3.25 3.67
N SER A 107 -18.66 3.22 4.99
CA SER A 107 -17.86 4.22 5.70
C SER A 107 -16.40 4.23 5.23
N VAL A 108 -15.79 3.04 5.10
CA VAL A 108 -14.41 2.91 4.58
C VAL A 108 -14.31 3.39 3.14
N SER A 109 -15.26 3.02 2.28
CA SER A 109 -15.31 3.47 0.89
C SER A 109 -15.42 4.99 0.78
N HIS A 110 -16.26 5.61 1.62
CA HIS A 110 -16.39 7.06 1.70
C HIS A 110 -15.11 7.74 2.21
N GLU A 111 -14.42 7.15 3.18
CA GLU A 111 -13.13 7.65 3.65
C GLU A 111 -12.08 7.64 2.54
N MET A 112 -11.97 6.56 1.77
CA MET A 112 -11.05 6.48 0.61
C MET A 112 -11.32 7.59 -0.42
N ASP A 113 -12.59 7.93 -0.65
CA ASP A 113 -12.97 9.04 -1.52
C ASP A 113 -12.55 10.40 -0.94
N GLY A 114 -12.73 10.61 0.36
CA GLY A 114 -12.27 11.81 1.05
C GLY A 114 -10.75 11.97 1.02
N GLN A 115 -10.00 10.86 1.14
CA GLN A 115 -8.56 10.84 0.99
C GLN A 115 -8.14 11.23 -0.43
N PHE A 116 -8.79 10.68 -1.46
CA PHE A 116 -8.52 11.05 -2.85
C PHE A 116 -8.68 12.55 -3.08
N GLU A 117 -9.80 13.14 -2.63
CA GLU A 117 -10.03 14.58 -2.81
C GLU A 117 -8.98 15.43 -2.09
N SER A 118 -8.50 14.99 -0.93
CA SER A 118 -7.44 15.66 -0.18
C SER A 118 -6.10 15.61 -0.93
N VAL A 119 -5.73 14.44 -1.43
CA VAL A 119 -4.50 14.23 -2.22
C VAL A 119 -4.55 15.01 -3.53
N ARG A 120 -5.68 14.98 -4.23
CA ARG A 120 -5.90 15.72 -5.47
C ARG A 120 -5.70 17.23 -5.27
N ARG A 121 -6.29 17.81 -4.22
CA ARG A 121 -6.11 19.23 -3.88
C ARG A 121 -4.67 19.58 -3.54
N LEU A 122 -3.93 18.66 -2.91
CA LEU A 122 -2.53 18.86 -2.56
C LEU A 122 -1.61 18.88 -3.80
N VAL A 123 -1.86 17.97 -4.74
CA VAL A 123 -0.99 17.74 -5.92
C VAL A 123 -1.20 18.79 -7.01
N HIS A 124 -2.45 19.06 -7.39
CA HIS A 124 -2.78 19.83 -8.59
C HIS A 124 -2.15 21.24 -8.68
N PRO A 125 -2.00 22.01 -7.58
CA PRO A 125 -1.48 23.37 -7.69
C PRO A 125 -0.05 23.47 -8.21
N LYS A 126 0.78 22.44 -8.02
CA LYS A 126 2.23 22.52 -8.27
C LYS A 126 2.86 21.28 -8.90
N HIS A 127 2.26 20.10 -8.72
CA HIS A 127 2.91 18.81 -9.02
C HIS A 127 2.14 17.97 -10.05
N ALA A 128 1.25 18.60 -10.83
CA ALA A 128 0.49 17.92 -11.89
C ALA A 128 1.37 17.32 -13.00
N ALA A 129 2.62 17.80 -13.17
CA ALA A 129 3.58 17.19 -14.09
C ALA A 129 4.08 15.82 -13.61
N VAL A 130 4.20 15.63 -12.29
CA VAL A 130 4.66 14.36 -11.67
C VAL A 130 3.50 13.38 -11.52
N TRP A 131 2.31 13.89 -11.19
CA TRP A 131 1.07 13.12 -11.13
C TRP A 131 0.00 13.77 -12.02
N PRO A 132 0.01 13.46 -13.33
CA PRO A 132 -0.95 14.00 -14.28
C PRO A 132 -2.37 13.52 -13.97
N THR A 133 -3.36 14.28 -14.45
CA THR A 133 -4.79 14.05 -14.16
C THR A 133 -5.29 12.69 -14.62
N TRP A 134 -4.71 12.15 -15.69
CA TRP A 134 -5.03 10.81 -16.19
C TRP A 134 -4.49 9.70 -15.26
N ALA A 135 -3.45 9.96 -14.49
CA ALA A 135 -2.88 9.01 -13.52
C ALA A 135 -3.50 9.18 -12.13
N LEU A 136 -3.67 10.42 -11.66
CA LEU A 136 -4.27 10.74 -10.37
C LEU A 136 -5.80 10.73 -10.44
N THR A 137 -6.36 9.55 -10.65
CA THR A 137 -7.81 9.32 -10.68
C THR A 137 -8.29 8.69 -9.37
N LYS A 138 -9.59 8.82 -9.08
CA LYS A 138 -10.21 8.18 -7.92
C LYS A 138 -10.04 6.66 -7.93
N ALA A 139 -10.18 6.04 -9.11
CA ALA A 139 -10.02 4.60 -9.28
C ALA A 139 -8.59 4.15 -8.96
N ASN A 140 -7.58 4.86 -9.49
CA ASN A 140 -6.18 4.55 -9.23
C ASN A 140 -5.81 4.77 -7.75
N TRP A 141 -6.33 5.82 -7.13
CA TRP A 141 -6.13 6.06 -5.70
C TRP A 141 -6.77 4.99 -4.83
N ARG A 142 -8.01 4.56 -5.13
CA ARG A 142 -8.66 3.44 -4.43
C ARG A 142 -7.85 2.15 -4.55
N TRP A 143 -7.31 1.86 -5.74
CA TRP A 143 -6.41 0.73 -5.93
C TRP A 143 -5.16 0.84 -5.03
N VAL A 144 -4.50 1.99 -5.02
CA VAL A 144 -3.34 2.26 -4.15
C VAL A 144 -3.69 2.04 -2.67
N THR A 145 -4.78 2.64 -2.19
CA THR A 145 -5.20 2.50 -0.79
C THR A 145 -5.52 1.05 -0.45
N GLY A 146 -6.15 0.30 -1.35
CA GLY A 146 -6.38 -1.14 -1.17
C GLY A 146 -5.07 -1.94 -1.06
N ILE A 147 -4.06 -1.61 -1.86
CA ILE A 147 -2.72 -2.22 -1.74
C ILE A 147 -2.09 -1.88 -0.39
N LEU A 148 -2.07 -0.61 0.00
CA LEU A 148 -1.48 -0.21 1.28
C LEU A 148 -2.19 -0.88 2.46
N ASN A 149 -3.52 -0.92 2.46
CA ASN A 149 -4.28 -1.52 3.56
C ASN A 149 -4.06 -3.04 3.69
N SER A 150 -3.65 -3.72 2.62
CA SER A 150 -3.49 -5.19 2.61
C SER A 150 -2.04 -5.68 2.67
N ARG A 151 -1.07 -4.84 2.24
CA ARG A 151 0.33 -5.27 2.02
C ARG A 151 1.37 -4.40 2.70
N MET A 152 0.97 -3.25 3.24
CA MET A 152 1.88 -2.37 3.96
C MET A 152 2.32 -3.00 5.29
N ILE A 153 3.61 -2.95 5.55
CA ILE A 153 4.18 -3.43 6.80
C ILE A 153 4.76 -2.21 7.53
N TRP A 154 4.48 -2.11 8.84
CA TRP A 154 4.92 -1.01 9.67
C TRP A 154 6.14 -1.43 10.50
N TRP A 155 7.24 -0.69 10.35
CA TRP A 155 8.41 -0.77 11.22
C TRP A 155 9.16 0.56 11.19
N ASP A 156 10.05 0.79 12.17
CA ASP A 156 10.86 2.01 12.28
C ASP A 156 10.05 3.31 12.10
N ASN A 157 8.84 3.36 12.69
CA ASN A 157 7.90 4.49 12.62
C ASN A 157 7.41 4.85 11.20
N GLY A 158 7.48 3.90 10.26
CA GLY A 158 7.14 4.14 8.88
C GLY A 158 6.41 2.97 8.20
N PRO A 159 5.54 3.27 7.23
CA PRO A 159 4.98 2.27 6.35
C PRO A 159 5.96 1.89 5.23
N HIS A 160 6.01 0.61 4.91
CA HIS A 160 6.83 0.06 3.84
C HIS A 160 6.02 -0.90 2.98
N LEU A 161 6.30 -0.93 1.67
CA LEU A 161 5.96 -2.06 0.81
C LEU A 161 7.22 -2.87 0.56
N VAL A 162 7.11 -4.18 0.72
CA VAL A 162 8.25 -5.05 0.94
C VAL A 162 8.17 -6.19 -0.06
N PRO A 163 8.77 -6.02 -1.25
CA PRO A 163 8.69 -7.03 -2.29
C PRO A 163 9.04 -8.41 -1.74
N MET A 164 8.23 -9.41 -2.11
CA MET A 164 8.31 -10.80 -1.65
C MET A 164 7.78 -11.08 -0.25
N LEU A 165 8.06 -10.23 0.74
CA LEU A 165 7.58 -10.47 2.11
C LEU A 165 6.05 -10.37 2.20
N ASP A 166 5.46 -9.45 1.44
CA ASP A 166 4.02 -9.24 1.36
C ASP A 166 3.27 -10.33 0.55
N MET A 167 3.98 -11.33 0.01
CA MET A 167 3.39 -12.52 -0.63
C MET A 167 3.12 -13.67 0.35
N ILE A 168 3.38 -13.45 1.63
CA ILE A 168 3.14 -14.43 2.69
C ILE A 168 1.73 -14.26 3.21
N ASN A 169 0.93 -15.31 3.05
CA ASN A 169 -0.45 -15.31 3.51
C ASN A 169 -0.54 -15.46 5.03
N CYS A 170 -1.55 -14.83 5.62
CA CYS A 170 -1.87 -14.98 7.03
C CYS A 170 -2.60 -16.31 7.29
N ARG A 171 -2.19 -17.03 8.33
CA ARG A 171 -2.95 -18.15 8.91
C ARG A 171 -2.90 -18.03 10.43
N GLN A 172 -4.05 -18.23 11.09
CA GLN A 172 -4.06 -18.29 12.55
C GLN A 172 -3.17 -19.45 13.02
N GLY A 173 -2.22 -19.14 13.91
CA GLY A 173 -1.28 -20.13 14.43
C GLY A 173 -2.00 -21.22 15.24
N PRO A 174 -1.39 -22.41 15.39
CA PRO A 174 -2.00 -23.56 16.09
C PRO A 174 -2.21 -23.33 17.60
N ARG A 175 -1.59 -22.29 18.18
CA ARG A 175 -1.67 -21.96 19.62
C ARG A 175 -2.10 -20.50 19.80
N PRO A 176 -3.40 -20.20 20.00
CA PRO A 176 -3.93 -18.84 20.08
C PRO A 176 -3.34 -17.98 21.20
N HIS A 177 -2.79 -18.62 22.25
CA HIS A 177 -2.20 -17.97 23.41
C HIS A 177 -0.69 -17.68 23.26
N GLU A 178 -0.01 -18.34 22.32
CA GLU A 178 1.39 -18.06 21.99
C GLU A 178 1.42 -16.98 20.90
N ARG A 179 1.32 -15.71 21.30
CA ARG A 179 1.46 -14.57 20.39
C ARG A 179 2.89 -14.53 19.83
N ARG A 180 3.14 -15.25 18.74
CA ARG A 180 4.33 -15.04 17.93
C ARG A 180 4.08 -13.82 17.07
N VAL A 181 4.64 -12.69 17.47
CA VAL A 181 4.69 -11.48 16.65
C VAL A 181 5.91 -11.62 15.73
N HIS A 182 5.73 -11.41 14.43
CA HIS A 182 6.85 -11.34 13.50
C HIS A 182 7.83 -10.26 13.97
N SER A 183 9.08 -10.62 14.23
CA SER A 183 10.13 -9.67 14.56
C SER A 183 11.01 -9.45 13.33
N THR A 184 11.27 -8.18 13.01
CA THR A 184 12.25 -7.78 12.00
C THR A 184 13.57 -7.49 12.72
N GLN A 185 14.61 -8.25 12.38
CA GLN A 185 15.98 -7.98 12.82
C GLN A 185 16.75 -7.35 11.65
N ARG A 186 17.56 -6.32 11.94
CA ARG A 186 18.45 -5.70 10.95
C ARG A 186 19.76 -6.45 10.84
#